data_AF-A0A7C9CKY1-F1
#
_entry.id   AF-A0A7C9CKY1-F1
#
_cell.length_a   1.000
_cell.length_b   1.000
_cell.length_c   1.000
_cell.angle_alpha   90.00
_cell.angle_beta   90.00
_cell.angle_gamma   90.00
#
_symmetry.space_group_name_H-M   'P 1'
#
loop_
_entity.id
_entity.type
_entity.pdbx_description
1 polymer ?
#
loop_
_entity_poly.entity_id
_entity_poly.type
_entity_poly.pdbx_seq_one_letter_code
_entity_poly.pdbx_strand_id
1 'polypeptide(L)'
;MIWPHDSKGDFTIKSLLRVLYKGSAVTDFPADAIWRSKAPTKACFLAWAATKGKVPTEDMLKRRNFNLASRCSMCGHEEETTDHLFIHCMGVSGLWHLSCVLLGVDWVQPHTCREVLMAWRRRLKRGWIQDI
;
A
#
# COMPACT_ATOMS: atom_id res chain seq x y z
N MET A 1 -28.21 23.20 -22.51
CA MET A 1 -26.90 22.88 -21.90
C MET A 1 -26.48 21.53 -22.44
N ILE A 2 -25.40 21.47 -23.22
CA ILE A 2 -24.90 20.23 -23.86
C ILE A 2 -23.60 19.85 -23.14
N TRP A 3 -23.51 18.62 -22.63
CA TRP A 3 -22.31 18.15 -21.94
C TRP A 3 -21.20 17.85 -22.97
N PRO A 4 -20.05 18.56 -22.96
CA PRO A 4 -19.05 18.50 -24.03
C PRO A 4 -18.20 17.21 -24.00
N HIS A 5 -18.35 16.38 -22.98
CA HIS A 5 -17.56 15.16 -22.78
C HIS A 5 -18.37 13.87 -22.94
N ASP A 6 -19.52 13.95 -23.62
CA ASP A 6 -20.26 12.80 -24.11
C ASP A 6 -20.70 13.05 -25.55
N SER A 7 -20.60 12.02 -26.41
CA SER A 7 -20.91 12.13 -27.83
C SER A 7 -22.39 12.40 -28.12
N LYS A 8 -23.28 12.12 -27.15
CA LYS A 8 -24.72 12.42 -27.26
C LYS A 8 -25.09 13.75 -26.61
N GLY A 9 -24.14 14.42 -25.97
CA GLY A 9 -24.38 15.67 -25.25
C GLY A 9 -25.08 15.48 -23.90
N ASP A 10 -25.30 14.23 -23.48
CA ASP A 10 -26.00 13.90 -22.24
C ASP A 10 -25.06 13.95 -21.04
N PHE A 11 -25.52 14.61 -19.98
CA PHE A 11 -24.84 14.58 -18.71
C PHE A 11 -25.14 13.27 -17.99
N THR A 12 -24.11 12.51 -17.65
CA THR A 12 -24.24 11.33 -16.78
C THR A 12 -23.14 11.34 -15.73
N ILE A 13 -23.41 10.74 -14.56
CA ILE A 13 -22.37 10.54 -13.54
C ILE A 13 -21.17 9.79 -14.12
N LYS A 14 -21.41 8.85 -15.06
CA LYS A 14 -20.35 8.10 -15.75
C LYS A 14 -19.47 8.97 -16.65
N SER A 15 -20.05 9.92 -17.40
CA SER A 15 -19.27 10.84 -18.25
C SER A 15 -18.52 11.88 -17.42
N LEU A 16 -19.12 12.39 -16.35
CA LEU A 16 -18.46 13.25 -15.37
C LEU A 16 -17.27 12.55 -14.71
N LEU A 17 -17.47 11.35 -14.15
CA LEU A 17 -16.41 10.58 -13.52
C LEU A 17 -15.28 10.29 -14.50
N ARG A 18 -15.57 9.97 -15.77
CA ARG A 18 -14.53 9.74 -16.78
C ARG A 18 -13.65 10.97 -17.00
N VAL A 19 -14.23 12.17 -17.02
CA VAL A 19 -13.48 13.43 -17.15
C VAL A 19 -12.64 13.69 -15.92
N LEU A 20 -13.23 13.52 -14.73
CA LEU A 20 -12.52 13.67 -13.46
C LEU A 20 -11.34 12.69 -13.34
N TYR A 21 -11.54 11.43 -13.72
CA TYR A 21 -10.48 10.41 -13.71
C TYR A 21 -9.44 10.58 -14.82
N LYS A 22 -9.77 11.21 -15.95
CA LYS A 22 -8.79 11.58 -16.98
C LYS A 22 -7.92 12.77 -16.55
N GLY A 23 -8.49 13.71 -15.78
CA GLY A 23 -7.77 14.88 -15.26
C GLY A 23 -7.01 14.62 -13.96
N SER A 24 -7.48 13.69 -13.13
CA SER A 24 -6.68 13.16 -12.04
C SER A 24 -5.62 12.24 -12.66
N ALA A 25 -4.33 12.51 -12.44
CA ALA A 25 -3.33 11.49 -12.64
C ALA A 25 -3.75 10.30 -11.77
N VAL A 26 -4.37 9.28 -12.37
CA VAL A 26 -4.63 8.01 -11.71
C VAL A 26 -3.26 7.51 -11.36
N THR A 27 -2.85 7.72 -10.11
CA THR A 27 -1.59 7.20 -9.62
C THR A 27 -1.61 5.71 -9.92
N ASP A 28 -0.57 5.18 -10.57
CA ASP A 28 -0.35 3.77 -10.88
C ASP A 28 -0.25 2.92 -9.61
N PHE A 29 -1.25 3.02 -8.76
CA PHE A 29 -1.34 2.34 -7.50
C PHE A 29 -1.97 0.99 -7.76
N PRO A 30 -1.29 -0.12 -7.41
CA PRO A 30 -1.77 -1.46 -7.70
C PRO A 30 -2.87 -1.87 -6.71
N ALA A 31 -4.02 -1.20 -6.79
CA ALA A 31 -5.19 -1.47 -5.95
C ALA A 31 -5.64 -2.94 -6.07
N ASP A 32 -5.47 -3.53 -7.24
CA ASP A 32 -5.74 -4.95 -7.51
C ASP A 32 -4.92 -5.89 -6.63
N ALA A 33 -3.66 -5.55 -6.32
CA ALA A 33 -2.80 -6.38 -5.49
C ALA A 33 -3.25 -6.44 -4.02
N ILE A 34 -3.96 -5.41 -3.55
CA ILE A 34 -4.48 -5.35 -2.18
C ILE A 34 -5.87 -5.95 -2.12
N TRP A 35 -6.80 -5.43 -2.93
CA TRP A 35 -8.23 -5.71 -2.78
C TRP A 35 -8.67 -7.03 -3.41
N ARG A 36 -7.87 -7.63 -4.31
CA ARG A 36 -8.14 -8.98 -4.84
C ARG A 36 -7.43 -10.08 -4.05
N SER A 37 -6.74 -9.74 -2.96
CA SER A 37 -6.11 -10.74 -2.09
C SER A 37 -7.17 -11.52 -1.29
N LYS A 38 -6.84 -12.75 -0.88
CA LYS A 38 -7.68 -13.55 0.04
C LYS A 38 -7.56 -13.09 1.51
N ALA A 39 -6.78 -12.05 1.77
CA ALA A 39 -6.56 -11.56 3.13
C ALA A 39 -7.83 -10.90 3.69
N PRO A 40 -8.02 -10.91 5.03
CA PRO A 40 -9.12 -10.19 5.65
C PRO A 40 -9.11 -8.70 5.30
N THR A 41 -10.28 -8.08 5.16
CA THR A 41 -10.43 -6.65 4.79
C THR A 41 -9.60 -5.71 5.67
N LYS A 42 -9.46 -6.02 6.97
CA LYS A 42 -8.61 -5.26 7.89
C LYS A 42 -7.14 -5.25 7.48
N ALA A 43 -6.60 -6.39 7.04
CA ALA A 43 -5.23 -6.50 6.55
C ALA A 43 -5.05 -5.77 5.21
N CYS A 44 -6.03 -5.88 4.30
CA CYS A 44 -6.03 -5.14 3.03
C CYS A 44 -6.03 -3.62 3.28
N PHE A 45 -6.88 -3.15 4.20
CA PHE A 45 -6.93 -1.75 4.58
C PHE A 45 -5.60 -1.28 5.19
N LEU A 46 -5.00 -2.08 6.07
CA LEU A 46 -3.71 -1.79 6.67
C LEU A 46 -2.61 -1.67 5.61
N ALA A 47 -2.54 -2.62 4.66
CA ALA A 47 -1.58 -2.57 3.56
C ALA A 47 -1.77 -1.33 2.69
N TRP A 48 -3.02 -0.97 2.38
CA TRP A 48 -3.33 0.27 1.66
C TRP A 48 -2.86 1.51 2.43
N ALA A 49 -3.17 1.59 3.73
CA ALA A 49 -2.72 2.67 4.59
C ALA A 49 -1.20 2.75 4.65
N ALA A 50 -0.50 1.61 4.73
CA ALA A 50 0.96 1.53 4.77
C ALA A 50 1.60 2.10 3.51
N THR A 51 1.09 1.73 2.33
CA THR A 51 1.61 2.25 1.06
C THR A 51 1.37 3.75 0.85
N LYS A 52 0.48 4.36 1.63
CA LYS A 52 0.20 5.79 1.62
C LYS A 52 0.92 6.55 2.74
N GLY A 53 1.69 5.86 3.60
CA GLY A 53 2.28 6.46 4.80
C GLY A 53 1.21 6.99 5.77
N LYS A 54 0.04 6.34 5.79
CA LYS A 54 -1.14 6.73 6.58
C LYS A 54 -1.52 5.67 7.62
N VAL A 55 -0.64 4.73 7.92
CA VAL A 55 -0.84 3.88 9.10
C VAL A 55 -0.78 4.82 10.30
N PRO A 56 -1.71 4.69 11.25
CA PRO A 56 -1.60 5.40 12.51
C PRO A 56 -0.43 4.81 13.31
N THR A 57 0.79 5.12 12.87
CA THR A 57 1.99 5.13 13.72
C THR A 57 1.92 6.38 14.59
N GLU A 58 2.76 6.45 15.62
CA GLU A 58 2.92 7.62 16.52
C GLU A 58 3.02 8.97 15.78
N ASP A 59 3.36 8.96 14.49
CA ASP A 59 3.34 10.12 13.57
C ASP A 59 1.99 10.85 13.43
N MET A 60 0.84 10.17 13.58
CA MET A 60 -0.46 10.89 13.63
C MET A 60 -0.65 11.68 14.93
N LEU A 61 0.01 11.28 16.02
CA LEU A 61 0.04 12.03 17.29
C LEU A 61 1.03 13.20 17.23
N LYS A 62 2.16 13.06 16.51
CA LYS A 62 3.10 14.17 16.25
C LYS A 62 2.45 15.35 15.51
N ARG A 63 1.54 15.10 14.56
CA ARG A 63 0.76 16.17 13.89
C ARG A 63 -0.14 16.98 14.84
N ARG A 64 -0.31 16.51 16.08
CA ARG A 64 -1.01 17.21 17.17
C ARG A 64 -0.05 17.83 18.21
N ASN A 65 1.21 18.11 17.84
CA ASN A 65 2.23 18.75 18.69
C ASN A 65 2.70 17.93 19.91
N PHE A 66 2.60 16.60 19.88
CA PHE A 66 3.26 15.76 20.88
C PHE A 66 4.70 15.45 20.46
N ASN A 67 5.66 16.07 21.15
CA ASN A 67 7.10 15.87 20.97
C ASN A 67 7.53 14.58 21.68
N LEU A 68 7.11 13.44 21.14
CA LEU A 68 7.57 12.13 21.58
C LEU A 68 8.79 11.74 20.73
N ALA A 69 9.85 11.28 21.39
CA ALA A 69 10.92 10.55 20.74
C ALA A 69 10.32 9.25 20.19
N SER A 70 9.81 9.28 18.96
CA SER A 70 9.10 8.16 18.35
C SER A 70 10.07 7.03 18.08
N ARG A 71 10.27 6.17 19.07
CA ARG A 71 11.06 4.95 18.91
C ARG A 71 10.11 3.87 18.45
N CYS A 72 10.54 3.05 17.50
CA CYS A 72 9.76 1.92 17.03
C CYS A 72 9.30 1.07 18.23
N SER A 73 7.99 0.88 18.35
CA SER A 73 7.37 0.08 19.41
C SER A 73 7.87 -1.37 19.49
N MET A 74 8.44 -1.91 18.41
CA MET A 74 8.99 -3.27 18.38
C MET A 74 10.48 -3.34 18.71
N CYS A 75 11.32 -2.47 18.12
CA CYS A 75 12.78 -2.54 18.31
C CYS A 75 13.31 -1.57 19.36
N GLY A 76 12.61 -0.48 19.67
CA GLY A 76 13.00 0.53 20.65
C GLY A 76 14.25 1.36 20.31
N HIS A 77 14.89 1.13 19.16
CA HIS A 77 16.18 1.74 18.79
C HIS A 77 16.08 2.81 17.70
N GLU A 78 15.28 2.58 16.66
CA GLU A 78 15.15 3.48 15.51
C GLU A 78 13.86 4.30 15.56
N GLU A 79 13.78 5.33 14.71
CA GLU A 79 12.57 6.13 14.56
C GLU A 79 11.40 5.27 14.05
N GLU A 80 10.24 5.36 14.70
CA GLU A 80 9.02 4.71 14.22
C GLU A 80 8.53 5.40 12.95
N THR A 81 8.79 4.77 11.81
CA THR A 81 8.17 5.11 10.52
C THR A 81 7.35 3.93 10.02
N THR A 82 6.41 4.16 9.11
CA THR A 82 5.65 3.06 8.48
C THR A 82 6.59 2.05 7.80
N ASP A 83 7.60 2.53 7.07
CA ASP A 83 8.55 1.65 6.38
C ASP A 83 9.45 0.89 7.36
N HIS A 84 9.91 1.53 8.45
CA HIS A 84 10.64 0.82 9.50
C HIS A 84 9.76 -0.25 10.15
N LEU A 85 8.54 0.11 10.55
CA LEU A 85 7.63 -0.82 11.24
C LEU A 85 7.31 -2.06 10.41
N PHE A 86 7.08 -1.92 9.10
CA PHE A 86 6.65 -3.05 8.24
C PHE A 86 7.77 -3.70 7.43
N ILE A 87 8.97 -3.14 7.39
CA ILE A 87 10.06 -3.65 6.55
C ILE A 87 11.38 -3.73 7.31
N HIS A 88 11.85 -2.61 7.86
CA HIS A 88 13.24 -2.49 8.32
C HIS A 88 13.47 -2.90 9.77
N CYS A 89 12.42 -2.92 10.58
CA CYS A 89 12.50 -3.35 11.97
C CYS A 89 13.10 -4.75 12.04
N MET A 90 14.09 -4.95 12.91
CA MET A 90 14.83 -6.21 13.02
C MET A 90 13.93 -7.45 13.12
N GLY A 91 12.88 -7.39 13.93
CA GLY A 91 11.91 -8.48 14.06
C GLY A 91 11.13 -8.74 12.77
N VAL A 92 10.72 -7.67 12.07
CA VAL A 92 9.91 -7.77 10.85
C VAL A 92 10.75 -8.14 9.63
N SER A 93 11.98 -7.63 9.53
CA SER A 93 12.94 -8.04 8.51
C SER A 93 13.24 -9.55 8.62
N GLY A 94 13.39 -10.08 9.84
CA GLY A 94 13.51 -11.52 10.08
C GLY A 94 12.29 -12.32 9.61
N LEU A 95 11.07 -11.82 9.85
CA LEU A 95 9.83 -12.45 9.37
C LEU A 95 9.74 -12.45 7.83
N TRP A 96 10.14 -11.36 7.17
CA TRP A 96 10.21 -11.30 5.72
C TRP A 96 11.22 -12.29 5.16
N HIS A 97 12.41 -12.35 5.76
CA HIS A 97 13.45 -13.29 5.35
C HIS A 97 12.95 -14.73 5.45
N LEU A 98 12.38 -15.11 6.60
CA LEU A 98 11.81 -16.44 6.80
C LEU A 98 10.71 -16.75 5.77
N SER A 99 9.78 -15.82 5.56
CA SER A 99 8.68 -15.97 4.60
C SER A 99 9.22 -16.17 3.17
N CYS A 100 10.25 -15.42 2.78
CA CYS A 100 10.83 -15.52 1.45
C CYS A 100 11.60 -16.84 1.26
N VAL A 101 12.33 -17.30 2.28
CA VAL A 101 12.96 -18.62 2.28
C VAL A 101 11.91 -19.73 2.09
N LEU A 102 10.82 -19.68 2.86
CA LEU A 102 9.72 -20.65 2.75
C LEU A 102 9.04 -20.64 1.37
N LEU A 103 9.00 -19.49 0.71
CA LEU A 103 8.42 -19.32 -0.63
C LEU A 103 9.42 -19.54 -1.77
N GLY A 104 10.69 -19.83 -1.47
CA GLY A 104 11.76 -19.96 -2.48
C GLY A 104 11.98 -18.68 -3.28
N VAL A 105 11.93 -17.52 -2.60
CA VAL A 105 12.07 -16.20 -3.20
C VAL A 105 13.37 -15.56 -2.72
N ASP A 106 14.21 -15.16 -3.68
CA ASP A 106 15.35 -14.29 -3.38
C ASP A 106 14.83 -12.91 -2.96
N TRP A 107 15.02 -12.59 -1.68
CA TRP A 107 14.53 -11.35 -1.08
C TRP A 107 15.60 -10.28 -1.07
N VAL A 108 15.34 -9.18 -1.77
CA VAL A 108 16.08 -7.93 -1.62
C VAL A 108 15.13 -6.96 -0.93
N GLN A 109 15.50 -6.51 0.27
CA GLN A 109 14.66 -5.67 1.11
C GLN A 109 14.38 -4.32 0.41
N PRO A 110 13.13 -4.00 0.04
CA PRO A 110 12.80 -2.73 -0.59
C PRO A 110 12.83 -1.59 0.42
N HIS A 111 12.98 -0.35 -0.04
CA HIS A 111 13.05 0.80 0.87
C HIS A 111 11.68 1.19 1.42
N THR A 112 10.60 0.94 0.68
CA THR A 112 9.25 1.39 1.04
C THR A 112 8.17 0.32 0.91
N CYS A 113 7.09 0.45 1.70
CA CYS A 113 5.92 -0.44 1.64
C CYS A 113 5.26 -0.45 0.25
N ARG A 114 5.38 0.68 -0.47
CA ARG A 114 4.91 0.79 -1.85
C ARG A 114 5.73 -0.10 -2.79
N GLU A 115 7.05 -0.10 -2.67
CA GLU A 115 7.94 -0.95 -3.48
C GLU A 115 7.71 -2.43 -3.20
N VAL A 116 7.54 -2.80 -1.92
CA VAL A 116 7.11 -4.15 -1.52
C VAL A 116 5.86 -4.54 -2.30
N LEU A 117 4.79 -3.73 -2.22
CA LEU A 117 3.54 -4.02 -2.92
C LEU A 117 3.72 -4.15 -4.45
N MET A 118 4.56 -3.31 -5.06
CA MET A 118 4.84 -3.41 -6.50
C MET A 118 5.60 -4.69 -6.88
N ALA A 119 6.58 -5.10 -6.07
CA ALA A 119 7.34 -6.32 -6.28
C ALA A 119 6.42 -7.55 -6.22
N TRP A 120 5.56 -7.60 -5.20
CA TRP A 120 4.59 -8.69 -5.03
C TRP A 120 3.50 -8.68 -6.12
N ARG A 121 3.04 -7.51 -6.60
CA ARG A 121 2.08 -7.42 -7.73
C ARG A 121 2.57 -8.16 -8.97
N ARG A 122 3.85 -7.99 -9.33
CA ARG A 122 4.46 -8.67 -10.50
C ARG A 122 4.39 -10.19 -10.36
N ARG A 123 4.47 -10.70 -9.13
CA ARG A 123 4.42 -12.13 -8.83
C ARG A 123 3.00 -12.67 -8.76
N LEU A 124 2.03 -11.92 -8.20
CA LEU A 124 0.62 -12.31 -8.18
C LEU A 124 0.03 -12.47 -9.60
N LYS A 125 0.50 -11.68 -10.58
CA LYS A 125 0.11 -11.85 -11.99
C LYS A 125 0.67 -13.10 -12.66
N ARG A 126 1.68 -13.77 -12.07
CA ARG A 126 2.30 -15.00 -12.58
C ARG A 126 1.63 -16.29 -12.08
N GLY A 127 0.40 -16.23 -11.55
CA GLY A 127 -0.46 -17.41 -11.36
C GLY A 127 -0.56 -18.01 -9.96
N TRP A 128 -0.14 -17.32 -8.90
CA TRP A 128 -0.02 -17.94 -7.56
C TRP A 128 -1.32 -18.02 -6.72
N ILE A 129 -2.46 -17.49 -7.20
CA ILE A 129 -3.73 -17.47 -6.43
C ILE A 129 -4.71 -18.59 -6.86
N GLN A 130 -4.39 -19.39 -7.88
CA GLN A 130 -5.28 -20.48 -8.31
C GLN A 130 -5.06 -21.81 -7.55
N ASP A 131 -3.94 -22.01 -6.85
CA ASP A 131 -3.56 -23.32 -6.30
C ASP A 131 -3.39 -23.37 -4.76
N ILE A 132 -4.04 -22.47 -4.01
CA ILE A 132 -4.21 -22.58 -2.54
C ILE A 132 -5.64 -22.28 -2.17
#